data_AF-A0A350X1F8-F1
#
_entry.id   AF-A0A350X1F8-F1
#
_cell.length_a   1.000
_cell.length_b   1.000
_cell.length_c   1.000
_cell.angle_alpha   90.00
_cell.angle_beta   90.00
_cell.angle_gamma   90.00
#
_symmetry.space_group_name_H-M   'P 1'
#
loop_
_entity.id
_entity.type
_entity.pdbx_description
1 polymer ?
#
loop_
_entity_poly.entity_id
_entity_poly.type
_entity_poly.pdbx_seq_one_letter_code
_entity_poly.pdbx_strand_id
1 'polypeptide(L)'
;LKDISSNPKNLKFVELVPQELASSLEDLDIATINNGVAVQAGLYPVKDSIYYEDPNGELAVNYYNIIAVRTEDKDNELLQKLVSAYQSEETKQAILDEYKGASIPVFE
;
A
#
# COMPACT_ATOMS: atom_id res chain seq x y z
N LEU A 1 -13.72 -5.53 13.59
CA LEU A 1 -14.88 -6.44 13.42
C LEU A 1 -16.20 -5.98 14.07
N LYS A 2 -16.17 -5.25 15.19
CA LYS A 2 -17.39 -4.90 15.95
C LYS A 2 -18.34 -3.95 15.20
N ASP A 3 -17.83 -3.22 14.21
CA ASP A 3 -18.60 -2.22 13.45
C ASP A 3 -19.31 -2.78 12.21
N ILE A 4 -19.24 -4.10 11.97
CA ILE A 4 -19.94 -4.75 10.86
C ILE A 4 -21.45 -4.75 11.16
N SER A 5 -22.21 -3.94 10.43
CA SER A 5 -23.67 -3.83 10.59
C SER A 5 -24.46 -4.95 9.90
N SER A 6 -23.88 -5.60 8.88
CA SER A 6 -24.52 -6.69 8.13
C SER A 6 -23.49 -7.65 7.50
N ASN A 7 -23.79 -8.94 7.50
CA ASN A 7 -22.97 -9.99 6.89
C ASN A 7 -23.85 -11.04 6.19
N PRO A 8 -24.50 -10.71 5.06
CA PRO A 8 -25.46 -11.58 4.40
C PRO A 8 -24.83 -12.86 3.82
N LYS A 9 -23.51 -12.86 3.61
CA LYS A 9 -22.75 -14.01 3.13
C LYS A 9 -22.21 -14.90 4.26
N ASN A 10 -22.49 -14.55 5.53
CA ASN A 10 -21.98 -15.26 6.71
C ASN A 10 -20.46 -15.48 6.67
N LEU A 11 -19.72 -14.48 6.18
CA LEU A 11 -18.26 -14.53 6.11
C LEU A 11 -17.66 -14.65 7.51
N LYS A 12 -16.63 -15.48 7.64
CA LYS A 12 -15.79 -15.54 8.84
C LYS A 12 -14.59 -14.64 8.63
N PHE A 13 -14.44 -13.64 9.50
CA PHE A 13 -13.30 -12.74 9.45
C PHE A 13 -12.20 -13.25 10.36
N VAL A 14 -11.00 -13.37 9.82
CA VAL A 14 -9.79 -13.78 10.54
C VAL A 14 -8.81 -12.61 10.49
N GLU A 15 -8.36 -12.15 11.66
CA GLU A 15 -7.38 -11.09 11.77
C GLU A 15 -5.98 -11.73 11.79
N LEU A 16 -5.12 -11.35 10.85
CA LEU A 16 -3.73 -11.81 10.73
C LEU A 16 -2.80 -10.60 10.63
N VAL A 17 -1.51 -10.83 10.88
CA VAL A 17 -0.51 -9.78 10.64
C VAL A 17 -0.33 -9.57 9.12
N PRO A 18 -0.07 -8.33 8.66
CA PRO A 18 -0.06 -8.02 7.23
C PRO A 18 0.82 -8.93 6.37
N GLN A 19 1.99 -9.31 6.89
CA GLN A 19 2.98 -10.12 6.17
C GLN A 19 2.51 -11.56 5.87
N GLU A 20 1.50 -12.07 6.58
CA GLU A 20 0.99 -13.43 6.39
C GLU A 20 -0.19 -13.52 5.41
N LEU A 21 -0.77 -12.36 5.04
CA LEU A 21 -2.04 -12.31 4.29
C LEU A 21 -1.94 -12.86 2.87
N ALA A 22 -0.77 -12.75 2.23
CA ALA A 22 -0.59 -13.29 0.88
C ALA A 22 -0.49 -14.82 0.89
N SER A 23 0.26 -15.40 1.84
CA SER A 23 0.39 -16.86 2.01
C SER A 23 -0.89 -17.51 2.53
N SER A 24 -1.72 -16.78 3.27
CA SER A 24 -2.98 -17.32 3.81
C SER A 24 -4.07 -17.52 2.76
N LEU A 25 -3.88 -17.06 1.52
CA LEU A 25 -4.80 -17.30 0.40
C LEU A 25 -4.98 -18.79 0.07
N GLU A 26 -4.06 -19.67 0.48
CA GLU A 26 -4.25 -21.13 0.34
C GLU A 26 -5.37 -21.67 1.24
N ASP A 27 -5.62 -21.02 2.38
CA ASP A 27 -6.58 -21.42 3.40
C ASP A 27 -7.80 -20.49 3.51
N LEU A 28 -7.79 -19.34 2.83
CA LEU A 28 -8.83 -18.31 2.88
C LEU A 28 -9.45 -18.07 1.49
N ASP A 29 -10.75 -17.81 1.46
CA ASP A 29 -11.44 -17.46 0.21
C ASP A 29 -11.03 -16.06 -0.32
N ILE A 30 -10.76 -15.11 0.58
CA ILE A 30 -10.44 -13.70 0.29
C ILE A 30 -9.48 -13.18 1.37
N ALA A 31 -8.46 -12.43 0.95
CA ALA A 31 -7.62 -11.65 1.85
C ALA A 31 -7.49 -10.19 1.36
N THR A 32 -7.48 -9.23 2.29
CA THR A 32 -7.22 -7.81 2.00
C THR A 32 -5.73 -7.54 2.21
N ILE A 33 -4.94 -7.50 1.13
CA ILE A 33 -3.47 -7.50 1.21
C ILE A 33 -2.92 -6.12 0.84
N ASN A 34 -1.98 -5.58 1.62
CA ASN A 34 -1.27 -4.35 1.26
C ASN A 34 -0.47 -4.55 -0.04
N ASN A 35 -0.47 -3.54 -0.94
CA ASN A 35 0.18 -3.63 -2.25
C ASN A 35 1.65 -4.11 -2.18
N GLY A 36 2.45 -3.55 -1.26
CA GLY A 36 3.85 -3.94 -1.10
C GLY A 36 4.04 -5.41 -0.69
N VAL A 37 3.16 -5.93 0.18
CA VAL A 37 3.16 -7.34 0.59
C VAL A 37 2.75 -8.24 -0.57
N ALA A 38 1.72 -7.85 -1.32
CA ALA A 38 1.26 -8.58 -2.49
C ALA A 38 2.38 -8.69 -3.55
N VAL A 39 3.06 -7.58 -3.86
CA VAL A 39 4.20 -7.55 -4.80
C VAL A 39 5.34 -8.45 -4.31
N GLN A 40 5.69 -8.39 -3.02
CA GLN A 40 6.72 -9.27 -2.43
C GLN A 40 6.36 -10.75 -2.53
N ALA A 41 5.07 -11.08 -2.48
CA ALA A 41 4.55 -12.43 -2.66
C ALA A 41 4.40 -12.84 -4.15
N GLY A 42 4.80 -11.99 -5.10
CA GLY A 42 4.74 -12.26 -6.53
C GLY A 42 3.36 -12.03 -7.16
N LEU A 43 2.42 -11.43 -6.43
CA LEU A 43 1.12 -11.02 -6.96
C LEU A 43 1.24 -9.65 -7.66
N TYR A 44 0.41 -9.43 -8.66
CA TYR A 44 0.27 -8.15 -9.33
C TYR A 44 -1.09 -7.51 -8.98
N PRO A 45 -1.15 -6.59 -7.99
CA PRO A 45 -2.41 -6.11 -7.41
C PRO A 45 -3.43 -5.58 -8.42
N VAL A 46 -2.97 -4.85 -9.45
CA VAL A 46 -3.84 -4.24 -10.46
C VAL A 46 -4.57 -5.30 -11.31
N LYS A 47 -4.03 -6.52 -11.41
CA LYS A 47 -4.58 -7.61 -12.24
C LYS A 47 -5.20 -8.73 -11.43
N ASP A 48 -4.55 -9.11 -10.33
CA ASP A 48 -4.88 -10.34 -9.60
C ASP A 48 -5.96 -10.10 -8.52
N SER A 49 -6.22 -8.84 -8.16
CA SER A 49 -7.22 -8.50 -7.17
C SER A 49 -8.64 -8.64 -7.72
N ILE A 50 -9.54 -9.25 -6.95
CA ILE A 50 -10.99 -9.24 -7.22
C ILE A 50 -11.62 -7.86 -7.01
N TYR A 51 -10.97 -7.03 -6.21
CA TYR A 51 -11.30 -5.64 -5.97
C TYR A 51 -10.01 -4.88 -5.66
N TYR A 52 -9.84 -3.73 -6.31
CA TYR A 52 -8.71 -2.83 -6.12
C TYR A 52 -9.26 -1.44 -5.80
N GLU A 53 -8.71 -0.80 -4.77
CA GLU A 53 -9.13 0.56 -4.39
C GLU A 53 -8.79 1.54 -5.51
N ASP A 54 -9.70 2.49 -5.79
CA ASP A 54 -9.45 3.51 -6.80
C ASP A 54 -8.37 4.48 -6.30
N PRO A 55 -7.18 4.53 -6.94
CA PRO A 55 -6.10 5.39 -6.49
C PRO A 55 -6.40 6.89 -6.70
N ASN A 56 -7.43 7.22 -7.49
CA ASN A 56 -7.90 8.60 -7.69
C ASN A 56 -9.11 8.94 -6.81
N GLY A 57 -9.57 8.01 -5.97
CA GLY A 57 -10.70 8.23 -5.08
C GLY A 57 -10.39 9.21 -3.95
N GLU A 58 -11.41 9.86 -3.40
CA GLU A 58 -11.27 10.85 -2.32
C GLU A 58 -10.57 10.30 -1.07
N LEU A 59 -10.68 8.99 -0.82
CA LEU A 59 -10.06 8.33 0.33
C LEU A 59 -8.59 7.96 0.11
N ALA A 60 -8.07 8.04 -1.12
CA ALA A 60 -6.71 7.64 -1.45
C ALA A 60 -5.65 8.44 -0.66
N VAL A 61 -5.92 9.72 -0.39
CA VAL A 61 -5.04 10.60 0.39
C VAL A 61 -4.74 10.07 1.80
N ASN A 62 -5.65 9.27 2.37
CA ASN A 62 -5.45 8.66 3.69
C ASN A 62 -4.41 7.53 3.70
N TYR A 63 -4.03 7.04 2.52
CA TYR A 63 -3.11 5.91 2.34
C TYR A 63 -1.79 6.33 1.66
N TYR A 64 -1.52 7.63 1.55
CA TYR A 64 -0.25 8.11 1.03
C TYR A 64 0.88 7.69 1.97
N ASN A 65 1.85 6.97 1.42
CA ASN A 65 3.06 6.63 2.15
C ASN A 65 3.87 7.91 2.42
N ILE A 66 4.47 7.99 3.61
CA ILE A 66 5.23 9.16 4.05
C ILE A 66 6.67 8.79 4.40
N ILE A 67 7.57 9.75 4.26
CA ILE A 67 8.88 9.71 4.90
C ILE A 67 8.70 10.35 6.27
N ALA A 68 8.77 9.54 7.33
CA ALA A 68 8.64 10.01 8.71
C ALA A 68 10.01 10.16 9.38
N VAL A 69 10.16 11.22 10.17
CA VAL A 69 11.37 11.50 10.97
C VAL A 69 10.98 11.80 12.41
N ARG A 70 11.94 11.73 13.34
CA ARG A 70 11.71 12.22 14.71
C ARG A 70 11.50 13.73 14.69
N THR A 71 10.73 14.24 15.65
CA THR A 71 10.40 15.67 15.71
C THR A 71 11.65 16.55 15.79
N GLU A 72 12.71 16.14 16.49
CA GLU A 72 13.96 16.90 16.55
C GLU A 72 14.72 16.99 15.22
N ASP A 73 14.44 16.08 14.27
CA ASP A 73 15.15 15.98 13.00
C ASP A 73 14.42 16.69 11.84
N LYS A 74 13.28 17.34 12.10
CA LYS A 74 12.44 17.93 11.04
C LYS A 74 13.17 18.96 10.16
N ASP A 75 14.16 19.66 10.71
CA ASP A 75 14.93 20.71 10.04
C ASP A 75 16.32 20.23 9.59
N ASN A 76 16.57 18.92 9.62
CA ASN A 76 17.86 18.35 9.25
C ASN A 76 18.09 18.44 7.73
N GLU A 77 19.09 19.22 7.32
CA GLU A 77 19.43 19.45 5.90
C GLU A 77 19.73 18.17 5.11
N LEU A 78 20.31 17.14 5.76
CA LEU A 78 20.61 15.87 5.09
C LEU A 78 19.31 15.11 4.78
N LEU A 79 18.34 15.14 5.71
CA LEU A 79 17.04 14.50 5.50
C LEU A 79 16.21 15.25 4.45
N GLN A 80 16.30 16.58 4.40
CA GLN A 80 15.68 17.36 3.33
C GLN A 80 16.27 16.99 1.95
N LYS A 81 17.61 16.83 1.85
CA LYS A 81 18.25 16.35 0.62
C LYS A 81 17.79 14.94 0.22
N LEU A 82 17.59 14.04 1.19
CA LEU A 82 17.03 12.72 0.92
C LEU A 82 15.61 12.80 0.35
N VAL A 83 14.74 13.63 0.94
CA VAL A 83 13.38 13.84 0.45
C VAL A 83 13.40 14.38 -0.98
N SER A 84 14.22 15.40 -1.27
CA SER A 84 14.35 15.94 -2.63
C SER A 84 14.88 14.91 -3.63
N ALA A 85 15.82 14.05 -3.22
CA ALA A 85 16.32 12.98 -4.09
C ALA A 85 15.23 11.92 -4.36
N TYR A 86 14.45 11.54 -3.34
CA TYR A 86 13.35 10.59 -3.50
C TYR A 86 12.21 11.17 -4.36
N GLN A 87 11.92 12.47 -4.20
CA GLN A 87 10.90 13.18 -4.96
C GLN A 87 11.44 13.76 -6.28
N SER A 88 12.36 13.04 -6.92
CA SER A 88 12.91 13.40 -8.24
C SER A 88 12.12 12.72 -9.36
N GLU A 89 12.17 13.30 -10.56
CA GLU A 89 11.56 12.70 -11.75
C GLU A 89 12.19 11.34 -12.08
N GLU A 90 13.50 11.18 -11.85
CA GLU A 90 14.18 9.90 -12.02
C GLU A 90 13.61 8.82 -11.09
N THR A 91 13.38 9.14 -9.82
CA THR A 91 12.82 8.18 -8.86
C THR A 91 11.35 7.89 -9.16
N LYS A 92 10.59 8.90 -9.56
CA LYS A 92 9.19 8.74 -10.00
C LYS A 92 9.08 7.76 -11.17
N GLN A 93 9.92 7.93 -12.20
CA GLN A 93 9.94 7.02 -13.34
C GLN A 93 10.35 5.60 -12.93
N ALA A 94 11.36 5.47 -12.06
CA ALA A 94 11.77 4.16 -11.53
C ALA A 94 10.62 3.45 -10.78
N ILE A 95 9.83 4.19 -9.98
CA ILE A 95 8.65 3.63 -9.30
C ILE A 95 7.61 3.15 -10.31
N LEU A 96 7.31 3.94 -11.34
CA LEU A 96 6.33 3.58 -12.37
C LEU A 96 6.75 2.32 -13.14
N ASP A 97 8.02 2.22 -13.49
CA ASP A 97 8.57 1.10 -14.27
C ASP A 97 8.63 -0.20 -13.46
N GLU A 98 9.08 -0.13 -12.21
CA GLU A 98 9.26 -1.28 -11.34
C GLU A 98 7.91 -1.83 -10.86
N TYR A 99 7.04 -0.94 -10.34
CA TYR A 99 5.82 -1.36 -9.65
C TYR A 99 4.59 -1.40 -10.55
N LYS A 100 4.64 -0.80 -11.75
CA LYS A 100 3.58 -0.89 -12.78
C LYS A 100 2.17 -0.61 -12.23
N GLY A 101 2.04 0.39 -11.37
CA GLY A 101 0.76 0.77 -10.75
C GLY A 101 0.45 0.11 -9.41
N ALA A 102 1.25 -0.86 -8.94
CA ALA A 102 1.14 -1.34 -7.56
C ALA A 102 1.60 -0.29 -6.53
N SER A 103 2.53 0.58 -6.93
CA SER A 103 2.92 1.80 -6.23
C SER A 103 2.78 2.98 -7.18
N ILE A 104 2.21 4.08 -6.68
CA ILE A 104 1.91 5.27 -7.48
C ILE A 104 2.56 6.48 -6.79
N PRO A 105 3.46 7.22 -7.47
CA PRO A 105 4.00 8.46 -6.95
C PRO A 105 2.90 9.52 -6.77
N VAL A 106 2.93 10.23 -5.65
CA VAL A 106 1.94 11.27 -5.29
C VAL A 106 2.59 12.65 -5.04
N PHE A 107 3.84 12.79 -5.46
CA PHE A 107 4.62 14.02 -5.41
C PHE A 107 4.85 14.54 -6.84
N GLU A 108 5.11 15.83 -6.96
CA GLU A 108 5.36 16.51 -8.23
C GLU A 108 6.73 16.15 -8.80
#